data_AF-W6KXZ4-F1
#
_entry.id   AF-W6KXZ4-F1
#
_cell.length_a   1.000
_cell.length_b   1.000
_cell.length_c   1.000
_cell.angle_alpha   90.00
_cell.angle_beta   90.00
_cell.angle_gamma   90.00
#
_symmetry.space_group_name_H-M   'P 1'
#
loop_
_entity.id
_entity.type
_entity.pdbx_description
1 polymer ?
#
loop_
_entity_poly.entity_id
_entity_poly.type
_entity_poly.pdbx_seq_one_letter_code
_entity_poly.pdbx_strand_id
1 'polypeptide(L)' 'MGPLREIPMGALGAVASRDLRPVDARDLAQALRRIKPSVGPEEVRRYAEWNRQYGSFMMEDGGEEAPPASDTLRP' A
#
# COMPACT_ATOMS: atom_id res chain seq x y z
N MET A 1 8.30 15.48 12.48
CA MET A 1 9.59 14.96 12.00
C MET A 1 10.06 14.19 13.20
N GLY A 2 10.19 12.88 13.10
CA GLY A 2 10.20 12.02 14.29
C GLY A 2 11.26 12.35 15.35
N PRO A 3 11.09 11.79 16.57
CA PRO A 3 11.84 12.12 17.79
C PRO A 3 13.37 12.18 17.63
N LEU A 4 13.93 11.27 16.83
CA LEU A 4 15.38 11.19 16.61
C LEU A 4 15.95 12.44 15.89
N ARG A 5 15.17 13.06 15.00
CA ARG A 5 15.61 14.22 14.22
C ARG A 5 15.62 15.53 15.01
N GLU A 6 15.08 15.50 16.23
CA GLU A 6 15.07 16.63 17.16
C GLU A 6 16.32 16.65 18.06
N ILE A 7 17.08 15.56 18.10
CA ILE A 7 18.30 15.44 18.90
C ILE A 7 19.45 16.22 18.22
N PRO A 8 20.18 17.09 18.95
CA PRO A 8 21.33 17.79 18.40
C PRO A 8 22.44 16.79 18.04
N MET A 9 23.15 17.05 16.93
CA MET A 9 24.15 16.11 16.39
C MET A 9 25.24 15.70 17.38
N GLY A 10 25.65 16.60 18.27
CA GLY A 10 26.63 16.32 19.31
C GLY A 10 26.15 15.36 20.42
N ALA A 11 24.85 15.13 20.54
CA ALA A 11 24.26 14.26 21.57
C ALA A 11 23.78 12.90 21.02
N LEU A 12 23.75 12.71 19.69
CA LEU A 12 23.22 11.49 19.06
C LEU A 12 23.94 10.21 19.50
N GLY A 13 25.25 10.28 19.76
CA GLY A 13 26.04 9.12 20.20
C GLY A 13 25.79 8.68 21.65
N ALA A 14 25.14 9.52 22.46
CA ALA A 14 24.91 9.27 23.89
C ALA A 14 23.43 9.11 24.25
N VAL A 15 22.51 9.28 23.30
CA VAL A 15 21.07 9.15 23.54
C VAL A 15 20.68 7.68 23.67
N ALA A 16 20.05 7.32 24.79
CA ALA A 16 19.41 6.02 24.93
C ALA A 16 17.99 6.06 24.39
N SER A 17 17.44 4.90 24.00
CA SER A 17 16.09 4.81 23.43
C SER A 17 14.99 5.33 24.36
N ARG A 18 15.21 5.30 25.69
CA ARG A 18 14.30 5.85 26.71
C ARG A 18 14.27 7.38 26.76
N ASP A 19 15.30 8.03 26.24
CA ASP A 19 15.42 9.49 26.23
C ASP A 19 14.69 10.09 25.01
N LEU A 20 14.27 9.23 24.07
CA LEU A 20 13.45 9.62 22.94
C LEU A 20 11.99 9.73 23.37
N ARG A 21 11.37 10.88 23.08
CA ARG A 21 9.92 11.00 23.21
C ARG A 21 9.21 9.98 22.30
N PRO A 22 8.01 9.52 22.67
CA PRO A 22 7.19 8.70 21.77
C PRO A 22 6.83 9.44 20.48
N VAL A 23 6.54 8.66 19.43
CA VAL A 23 5.98 9.18 18.17
C VAL A 23 4.52 9.56 18.40
N ASP A 24 4.13 10.73 17.90
CA ASP A 24 2.75 11.21 18.00
C ASP A 24 2.17 11.65 16.65
N ALA A 25 0.90 12.09 16.66
CA ALA A 25 0.21 12.53 15.44
C ALA A 25 0.89 13.72 14.74
N ARG A 26 1.59 14.59 15.48
CA ARG A 26 2.28 15.76 14.92
C ARG A 26 3.47 15.32 14.07
N ASP A 27 4.12 14.22 14.43
CA ASP A 27 5.20 13.64 13.63
C ASP A 27 4.72 13.18 12.26
N LEU A 28 3.58 12.49 12.23
CA LEU A 28 2.93 12.01 11.02
C LEU A 28 2.48 13.17 10.15
N ALA A 29 1.83 14.18 10.72
CA ALA A 29 1.43 15.38 10.00
C ALA A 29 2.64 16.09 9.34
N GLN A 30 3.76 16.20 10.06
CA GLN A 30 4.98 16.77 9.49
C GLN A 30 5.64 15.87 8.44
N ALA A 31 5.53 14.54 8.58
CA ALA A 31 6.05 13.59 7.59
C ALA A 31 5.26 13.66 6.27
N LEU A 32 3.93 13.77 6.35
CA LEU A 32 3.04 13.91 5.19
C LEU A 32 3.31 15.16 4.36
N ARG A 33 3.87 16.22 4.94
CA ARG A 33 4.31 17.41 4.18
C ARG A 33 5.49 17.14 3.25
N ARG A 34 6.27 16.07 3.50
CA ARG A 34 7.48 15.73 2.76
C ARG A 34 7.29 14.49 1.89
N ILE A 35 6.52 13.52 2.36
CA ILE A 35 6.28 12.25 1.67
C ILE A 35 5.07 12.42 0.77
N LYS A 36 5.28 12.25 -0.55
CA LYS A 36 4.20 12.24 -1.54
C LYS A 36 3.76 10.80 -1.81
N PRO A 37 2.50 10.58 -2.23
CA PRO A 37 2.08 9.29 -2.75
C PRO A 37 3.02 8.83 -3.86
N SER A 38 3.44 7.57 -3.80
CA SER A 38 4.35 6.98 -4.80
C SER A 38 3.67 6.65 -6.12
N VAL A 39 2.35 6.45 -6.08
CA VAL A 39 1.53 6.06 -7.23
C VAL A 39 0.54 7.19 -7.53
N GLY A 40 0.44 7.55 -8.80
CA GLY A 40 -0.48 8.59 -9.26
C GLY A 40 -1.94 8.11 -9.28
N PRO A 41 -2.92 9.01 -9.16
CA PRO A 41 -4.33 8.64 -9.17
C PRO A 41 -4.78 7.95 -10.46
N GLU A 42 -4.22 8.32 -11.62
CA GLU A 42 -4.53 7.67 -12.91
C GLU A 42 -4.10 6.20 -12.95
N GLU A 43 -2.95 5.90 -12.34
CA GLU A 43 -2.44 4.53 -12.28
C GLU A 43 -3.30 3.66 -11.35
N VAL A 44 -3.74 4.22 -10.21
CA VAL A 44 -4.72 3.56 -9.33
C VAL A 44 -6.02 3.26 -10.09
N ARG A 45 -6.55 4.20 -10.88
CA ARG A 45 -7.77 3.99 -11.68
C ARG A 45 -7.60 2.87 -12.71
N ARG A 46 -6.46 2.86 -13.41
CA ARG A 46 -6.14 1.80 -14.38
C ARG A 46 -6.14 0.42 -13.73
N TYR A 47 -5.53 0.26 -12.56
CA TYR A 47 -5.55 -1.01 -11.84
C TYR A 47 -6.97 -1.39 -11.38
N ALA A 48 -7.79 -0.42 -10.97
CA ALA A 48 -9.18 -0.67 -10.60
C ALA A 48 -10.05 -1.10 -11.81
N GLU A 49 -9.83 -0.53 -12.99
CA GLU A 49 -10.48 -0.95 -14.23
C GLU A 49 -10.07 -2.36 -14.64
N TRP A 50 -8.76 -2.64 -14.61
CA TRP A 50 -8.24 -3.96 -14.91
C TRP A 50 -8.81 -5.02 -13.96
N ASN A 51 -8.82 -4.73 -12.65
CA ASN A 51 -9.37 -5.64 -11.64
C ASN A 51 -10.88 -5.88 -11.82
N ARG A 52 -11.66 -4.93 -12.36
CA ARG A 52 -13.07 -5.17 -12.68
C ARG A 52 -13.26 -6.13 -13.85
N GLN A 53 -12.34 -6.12 -14.81
CA GLN A 53 -12.44 -6.94 -16.03
C GLN A 53 -11.88 -8.35 -15.84
N TYR A 54 -10.81 -8.49 -15.05
CA TYR A 54 -10.02 -9.72 -14.95
C TYR A 54 -9.73 -10.14 -13.51
N GLY A 55 -10.24 -9.42 -12.52
CA GLY A 55 -9.98 -9.68 -11.12
C GLY A 55 -10.67 -10.93 -10.60
N SER A 56 -10.13 -11.47 -9.51
CA SER A 56 -10.58 -12.72 -8.89
C SER A 56 -11.90 -12.61 -8.12
N PHE A 57 -12.48 -11.41 -8.00
CA PHE A 57 -13.72 -11.17 -7.25
C PHE A 57 -14.99 -11.73 -7.92
N MET A 58 -14.88 -12.26 -9.15
CA MET A 58 -16.00 -12.94 -9.82
C MET A 58 -16.23 -14.39 -9.36
N MET A 59 -15.42 -14.92 -8.44
CA MET A 59 -15.52 -16.32 -7.97
C MET A 59 -15.89 -16.46 -6.48
N GLU A 60 -16.52 -15.45 -5.89
CA GLU A 60 -17.21 -15.60 -4.60
C GLU A 60 -18.68 -15.15 -4.73
N ASP A 61 -19.37 -15.67 -5.74
CA ASP A 61 -20.82 -15.85 -5.63
C ASP A 61 -21.21 -17.07 -6.47
N GLY A 62 -21.62 -18.14 -5.78
CA GLY A 62 -22.37 -19.27 -6.34
C GLY A 62 -21.56 -20.20 -7.25
N GLY A 63 -21.21 -21.36 -6.74
CA GLY A 63 -20.83 -22.48 -7.58
C GLY A 63 -21.96 -22.81 -8.56
N GLU A 64 -21.69 -22.67 -9.85
CA GLU A 64 -22.37 -23.47 -10.86
C GLU A 64 -21.35 -23.88 -11.91
N GLU A 65 -21.21 -25.20 -11.99
CA GLU A 65 -20.24 -25.98 -12.74
C GLU A 65 -20.39 -25.72 -14.25
N ALA A 66 -19.37 -25.12 -14.88
CA ALA A 66 -19.31 -25.07 -16.34
C ALA A 66 -19.01 -26.50 -16.86
N PRO A 67 -19.85 -27.10 -17.71
CA PRO A 67 -19.69 -28.49 -18.13
C PRO A 67 -18.42 -28.71 -18.98
N PRO A 68 -17.86 -29.94 -18.97
CA PRO A 68 -16.61 -30.24 -19.66
C PRO A 68 -16.75 -30.24 -21.18
N ALA A 69 -15.63 -29.89 -21.82
CA ALA A 69 -15.40 -29.60 -23.23
C ALA A 69 -16.12 -30.54 -24.23
N SER A 70 -16.59 -29.95 -25.34
CA SER A 70 -16.79 -30.67 -26.60
C SER A 70 -15.90 -30.07 -27.67
N ASP A 71 -14.84 -30.81 -27.95
CA ASP A 71 -14.12 -30.87 -29.21
C ASP A 71 -15.05 -30.61 -30.42
N THR A 72 -14.73 -29.65 -31.27
CA THR A 72 -15.20 -29.65 -32.66
C THR A 72 -14.28 -28.84 -33.57
N LEU A 73 -13.34 -29.59 -34.16
CA LEU A 73 -12.83 -29.50 -35.53
C LEU A 73 -12.28 -28.17 -36.07
N ARG A 74 -10.95 -28.21 -36.29
CA ARG A 74 -10.24 -27.61 -37.43
C ARG A 74 -10.99 -27.77 -38.76
N PRO A 75 -10.78 -26.82 -39.68
CA PRO A 75 -9.87 -27.07 -40.81
C PRO A 75 -8.56 -26.29 -40.69
#